data_AF-A0A9J5WA98-F1
#
_entry.id   AF-A0A9J5WA98-F1
#
_cell.length_a   1.000
_cell.length_b   1.000
_cell.length_c   1.000
_cell.angle_alpha   90.00
_cell.angle_beta   90.00
_cell.angle_gamma   90.00
#
_symmetry.space_group_name_H-M   'P 1'
#
loop_
_entity.id
_entity.type
_entity.pdbx_description
1 polymer ?
#
loop_
_entity_poly.entity_id
_entity_poly.type
_entity_poly.pdbx_seq_one_letter_code
_entity_poly.pdbx_strand_id
1 'polypeptide(L)'
;MAVKHEGDQVTQNAVYTLVLNIIEHFSGRWSDNSETIRTLLQNLRCKSLTSFRYYKDVFLCRVMELPECNSTHWKSKFIDELPTLFAKRVRRYLRGDDHSINYDNYTYGKLISACVQEGLSLCNEIKLNQQIKRHRLTERKSKDEEVSHKKKKSSKKDYEKWKKKKIEKKLRRAEEGRGDSSKRKKKYRQNFNKSDTCHKCGRYGHYVQSQGKNKES
;
A
#
# COMPACT_ATOMS: atom_id res chain seq x y z
N MET A 1 3.65 -17.36 -53.29
CA MET A 1 2.79 -18.23 -54.14
C MET A 1 3.08 -19.67 -53.76
N ALA A 2 2.09 -20.41 -53.28
CA ALA A 2 2.26 -21.84 -53.00
C ALA A 2 2.13 -22.62 -54.31
N VAL A 3 3.23 -23.23 -54.76
CA VAL A 3 3.29 -24.04 -55.98
C VAL A 3 3.19 -25.50 -55.56
N LYS A 4 2.18 -26.21 -56.07
CA LYS A 4 2.17 -27.69 -56.05
C LYS A 4 2.95 -28.14 -57.27
N HIS A 5 3.97 -28.98 -57.06
CA HIS A 5 4.69 -29.66 -58.13
C HIS A 5 4.08 -31.04 -58.36
N GLU A 6 3.30 -31.17 -59.43
CA GLU A 6 3.08 -32.44 -60.13
C GLU A 6 3.48 -32.18 -61.58
N GLY A 7 4.55 -32.84 -62.04
CA GLY A 7 4.99 -32.87 -63.44
C GLY A 7 5.07 -31.52 -64.17
N ASP A 8 6.20 -30.81 -64.03
CA ASP A 8 6.71 -29.72 -64.89
C ASP A 8 5.77 -28.62 -65.43
N GLN A 9 4.53 -28.52 -64.94
CA GLN A 9 3.62 -27.41 -65.24
C GLN A 9 3.08 -26.81 -63.95
N VAL A 10 3.42 -25.55 -63.73
CA VAL A 10 2.87 -24.71 -62.66
C VAL A 10 1.43 -24.37 -63.03
N THR A 11 0.48 -25.27 -62.75
CA THR A 11 -0.94 -24.95 -62.88
C THR A 11 -1.37 -24.09 -61.69
N GLN A 12 -1.58 -22.80 -61.93
CA GLN A 12 -2.23 -21.92 -60.96
C GLN A 12 -3.66 -22.40 -60.72
N ASN A 13 -3.96 -22.81 -59.48
CA ASN A 13 -5.31 -23.20 -59.10
C ASN A 13 -6.21 -21.95 -59.05
N ALA A 14 -6.91 -21.67 -60.16
CA ALA A 14 -7.78 -20.50 -60.30
C ALA A 14 -8.85 -20.42 -59.21
N VAL A 15 -9.35 -21.56 -58.72
CA VAL A 15 -10.31 -21.62 -57.60
C VAL A 15 -9.65 -21.16 -56.30
N TYR A 16 -8.43 -21.61 -56.02
CA TYR A 16 -7.68 -21.16 -54.83
C TYR A 16 -7.37 -19.66 -54.88
N THR A 17 -6.93 -19.16 -56.04
CA THR A 17 -6.68 -17.73 -56.24
C THR A 17 -7.97 -16.90 -56.09
N LEU A 18 -9.09 -17.36 -56.64
CA LEU A 18 -10.39 -16.70 -56.50
C LEU A 18 -10.85 -16.68 -55.04
N VAL A 19 -10.74 -17.81 -54.33
CA VAL A 19 -11.10 -17.91 -52.90
C VAL A 19 -10.24 -16.97 -52.07
N LEU A 20 -8.92 -16.92 -52.29
CA LEU A 20 -8.04 -15.98 -51.59
C LEU A 20 -8.41 -14.51 -51.87
N ASN A 21 -8.68 -14.16 -53.13
CA ASN A 21 -9.07 -12.80 -53.50
C ASN A 21 -10.42 -12.38 -52.90
N ILE A 22 -11.39 -13.30 -52.82
CA ILE A 22 -12.68 -13.05 -52.17
C ILE A 22 -12.45 -12.81 -50.67
N ILE A 23 -11.67 -13.67 -50.00
CA ILE A 23 -11.38 -13.51 -48.57
C ILE A 23 -10.63 -12.21 -48.31
N GLU A 24 -9.66 -11.83 -49.14
CA GLU A 24 -8.91 -10.59 -49.04
C GLU A 24 -9.79 -9.35 -49.31
N HIS A 25 -10.74 -9.42 -50.25
CA HIS A 25 -11.67 -8.33 -50.53
C HIS A 25 -12.61 -8.05 -49.34
N PHE A 26 -13.13 -9.10 -48.69
CA PHE A 26 -14.08 -8.95 -47.58
C PHE A 26 -13.39 -8.73 -46.22
N SER A 27 -12.22 -9.33 -46.01
CA SER A 27 -11.48 -9.24 -44.75
C SER A 27 -10.48 -8.08 -44.73
N GLY A 28 -10.31 -7.39 -45.87
CA GLY A 28 -9.18 -6.50 -46.14
C GLY A 28 -7.91 -7.28 -46.47
N ARG A 29 -6.85 -6.56 -46.89
CA ARG A 29 -5.51 -7.17 -46.96
C ARG A 29 -5.22 -7.75 -45.59
N TRP A 30 -4.76 -9.00 -45.53
CA TRP A 30 -4.08 -9.51 -44.34
C TRP A 30 -2.74 -8.77 -44.23
N SER A 31 -2.79 -7.46 -43.94
CA SER A 31 -1.60 -6.73 -43.58
C SER A 31 -1.04 -7.43 -42.36
N ASP A 32 0.27 -7.66 -42.39
CA ASP A 32 0.98 -8.19 -41.25
C ASP A 32 0.84 -7.19 -40.10
N ASN A 33 -0.20 -7.37 -39.29
CA ASN A 33 -0.47 -6.56 -38.11
C ASN A 33 0.52 -6.88 -36.98
N SER A 34 1.48 -7.79 -37.22
CA SER A 34 2.50 -8.14 -36.25
C SER A 34 3.19 -6.90 -35.70
N GLU A 35 3.55 -5.91 -36.52
CA GLU A 35 4.23 -4.73 -36.01
C GLU A 35 3.39 -3.88 -35.06
N THR A 36 2.09 -3.73 -35.36
CA THR A 36 1.12 -3.09 -34.47
C THR A 36 0.95 -3.88 -33.17
N ILE A 37 0.89 -5.21 -33.26
CA ILE A 37 0.78 -6.11 -32.11
C ILE A 37 2.06 -6.03 -31.25
N ARG A 38 3.25 -6.05 -31.87
CA ARG A 38 4.54 -5.89 -31.19
C ARG A 38 4.58 -4.58 -30.42
N THR A 39 4.18 -3.49 -31.07
CA THR A 39 4.12 -2.15 -30.46
C THR A 39 3.13 -2.11 -29.29
N LEU A 40 1.95 -2.73 -29.44
CA LEU A 40 0.96 -2.82 -28.37
C LEU A 40 1.51 -3.62 -27.18
N LEU A 41 2.08 -4.79 -27.42
CA LEU A 41 2.64 -5.66 -26.39
C LEU A 41 3.84 -5.03 -25.67
N GLN A 42 4.67 -4.25 -26.38
CA GLN A 42 5.79 -3.51 -25.77
C GLN A 42 5.31 -2.47 -24.75
N ASN A 43 4.15 -1.87 -25.00
CA ASN A 43 3.55 -0.84 -24.15
C ASN A 43 2.55 -1.40 -23.12
N LEU A 44 2.21 -2.68 -23.19
CA LEU A 44 1.25 -3.32 -22.31
C LEU A 44 1.88 -3.61 -20.95
N ARG A 45 1.35 -3.00 -19.88
CA ARG A 45 1.86 -3.16 -18.51
C ARG A 45 0.75 -3.53 -17.53
N CYS A 46 1.06 -4.43 -16.60
CA CYS A 46 0.19 -4.80 -15.50
C CYS A 46 0.41 -3.84 -14.32
N LYS A 47 -0.47 -2.84 -14.18
CA LYS A 47 -0.35 -1.81 -13.12
C LYS A 47 -0.49 -2.37 -11.69
N SER A 48 -1.37 -3.36 -11.49
CA SER A 48 -1.66 -3.94 -10.18
C SER A 48 -2.05 -5.41 -10.34
N LEU A 49 -2.01 -6.17 -9.23
CA LEU A 49 -2.51 -7.55 -9.24
C LEU A 49 -4.02 -7.65 -9.49
N THR A 50 -4.77 -6.60 -9.19
CA THR A 50 -6.21 -6.54 -9.49
C THR A 50 -6.48 -6.48 -10.99
N SER A 51 -5.57 -5.89 -11.78
CA SER A 51 -5.68 -5.85 -13.25
C SER A 51 -5.00 -7.02 -13.94
N PHE A 52 -4.48 -8.01 -13.19
CA PHE A 52 -3.78 -9.16 -13.76
C PHE A 52 -4.64 -9.96 -14.74
N ARG A 53 -5.96 -10.11 -14.46
CA ARG A 53 -6.87 -10.83 -15.37
C ARG A 53 -6.92 -10.18 -16.76
N TYR A 54 -7.15 -8.87 -16.79
CA TYR A 54 -7.16 -8.09 -18.03
C TYR A 54 -5.81 -8.15 -18.74
N TYR A 55 -4.72 -7.92 -18.00
CA TYR A 55 -3.37 -7.98 -18.56
C TYR A 55 -3.08 -9.34 -19.21
N LYS A 56 -3.36 -10.43 -18.50
CA LYS A 56 -3.18 -11.80 -18.99
C LYS A 56 -3.97 -12.03 -20.27
N ASP A 57 -5.27 -11.71 -20.26
CA ASP A 57 -6.16 -11.96 -21.39
C ASP A 57 -5.72 -11.17 -22.62
N VAL A 58 -5.43 -9.88 -22.46
CA VAL A 58 -4.97 -9.03 -23.57
C VAL A 58 -3.61 -9.47 -24.09
N PHE A 59 -2.65 -9.76 -23.19
CA PHE A 59 -1.32 -10.21 -23.62
C PHE A 59 -1.42 -11.51 -24.42
N LEU A 60 -2.19 -12.49 -23.93
CA LEU A 60 -2.33 -13.79 -24.60
C LEU A 60 -3.07 -13.68 -25.93
N CYS A 61 -4.19 -12.97 -26.00
CA CYS A 61 -4.91 -12.81 -27.26
C CYS A 61 -4.02 -12.19 -28.34
N ARG A 62 -3.18 -11.22 -27.96
CA ARG A 62 -2.30 -10.51 -28.90
C ARG A 62 -1.04 -11.30 -29.26
N VAL A 63 -0.38 -11.93 -28.29
CA VAL A 63 0.85 -12.68 -28.58
C VAL A 63 0.59 -13.91 -29.44
N MET A 64 -0.59 -14.54 -29.31
CA MET A 64 -0.97 -15.72 -30.11
C MET A 64 -1.22 -15.39 -31.59
N GLU A 65 -1.39 -14.11 -31.95
CA GLU A 65 -1.48 -13.65 -33.33
C GLU A 65 -0.09 -13.52 -33.99
N LEU A 66 1.01 -13.54 -33.21
CA LEU A 66 2.37 -13.44 -33.74
C LEU A 66 2.94 -14.81 -34.15
N PRO A 67 3.73 -14.89 -35.25
CA PRO A 67 4.43 -16.12 -35.64
C PRO A 67 5.46 -16.56 -34.58
N GLU A 68 6.04 -15.61 -33.85
CA GLU A 68 7.07 -15.84 -32.83
C GLU A 68 6.48 -15.96 -31.41
N CYS A 69 5.19 -16.30 -31.28
CA CYS A 69 4.45 -16.28 -30.02
C CYS A 69 5.13 -17.07 -28.89
N ASN A 70 5.82 -18.17 -29.23
CA ASN A 70 6.49 -19.04 -28.27
C ASN A 70 7.96 -18.65 -27.97
N SER A 71 8.44 -17.51 -28.47
CA SER A 71 9.82 -17.07 -28.23
C SER A 71 10.09 -16.73 -26.76
N THR A 72 11.34 -16.90 -26.33
CA THR A 72 11.81 -16.53 -24.99
C THR A 72 11.58 -15.05 -24.69
N HIS A 73 11.69 -14.19 -25.70
CA HIS A 73 11.45 -12.76 -25.59
C HIS A 73 10.06 -12.47 -25.03
N TRP A 74 9.00 -13.01 -25.64
CA TRP A 74 7.62 -12.76 -25.19
C TRP A 74 7.32 -13.40 -23.83
N LYS A 75 7.88 -14.57 -23.55
CA LYS A 75 7.76 -15.22 -22.24
C LYS A 75 8.42 -14.41 -21.13
N SER A 76 9.62 -13.86 -21.35
CA SER A 76 10.27 -12.97 -20.39
C SER A 76 9.48 -11.66 -20.25
N LYS A 77 9.08 -11.06 -21.37
CA LYS A 77 8.32 -9.81 -21.41
C LYS A 77 7.01 -9.92 -20.62
N PHE A 78 6.32 -11.05 -20.70
CA PHE A 78 5.13 -11.34 -19.90
C PHE A 78 5.38 -11.19 -18.39
N ILE A 79 6.56 -11.61 -17.91
CA ILE A 79 6.94 -11.50 -16.49
C ILE A 79 7.50 -10.11 -16.15
N ASP A 80 8.24 -9.49 -17.07
CA ASP A 80 8.81 -8.14 -16.90
C ASP A 80 7.75 -7.05 -16.74
N GLU A 81 6.60 -7.21 -17.40
CA GLU A 81 5.52 -6.23 -17.37
C GLU A 81 4.54 -6.41 -16.19
N LEU A 82 4.81 -7.36 -15.30
CA LEU A 82 4.12 -7.47 -14.01
C LEU A 82 4.55 -6.37 -13.04
N PRO A 83 3.76 -6.06 -11.97
CA PRO A 83 4.20 -5.12 -10.94
C PRO A 83 5.56 -5.53 -10.37
N THR A 84 6.53 -4.60 -10.30
CA THR A 84 7.96 -4.91 -10.12
C THR A 84 8.28 -5.86 -8.96
N LEU A 85 7.67 -5.65 -7.79
CA LEU A 85 7.87 -6.51 -6.62
C LEU A 85 7.32 -7.92 -6.84
N PHE A 86 6.19 -8.01 -7.54
CA PHE A 86 5.57 -9.27 -7.89
C PHE A 86 6.35 -10.00 -8.99
N ALA A 87 6.78 -9.30 -10.04
CA ALA A 87 7.65 -9.84 -11.08
C ALA A 87 8.91 -10.48 -10.48
N LYS A 88 9.57 -9.78 -9.54
CA LYS A 88 10.75 -10.31 -8.83
C LYS A 88 10.45 -11.58 -8.06
N ARG A 89 9.26 -11.67 -7.45
CA ARG A 89 8.81 -12.84 -6.71
C ARG A 89 8.54 -14.02 -7.64
N VAL A 90 7.81 -13.80 -8.73
CA VAL A 90 7.56 -14.83 -9.75
C VAL A 90 8.87 -15.32 -10.39
N ARG A 91 9.82 -14.42 -10.68
CA ARG A 91 11.17 -14.81 -11.18
C ARG A 91 11.92 -15.70 -10.20
N ARG A 92 11.80 -15.45 -8.89
CA ARG A 92 12.42 -16.29 -7.86
C ARG A 92 11.79 -17.68 -7.87
N TYR A 93 10.47 -17.75 -7.96
CA TYR A 93 9.75 -19.03 -8.05
C TYR A 93 10.14 -19.82 -9.31
N LEU A 94 10.18 -19.16 -10.48
CA LEU A 94 10.54 -19.80 -11.76
C LEU A 94 12.00 -20.23 -11.85
N ARG A 95 12.89 -19.56 -11.11
CA ARG A 95 14.31 -19.88 -11.07
C ARG A 95 14.58 -21.10 -10.18
N GLY A 96 13.84 -21.28 -9.09
CA GLY A 96 14.12 -22.34 -8.12
C GLY A 96 15.56 -22.26 -7.61
N ASP A 97 16.29 -23.37 -7.72
CA ASP A 97 17.69 -23.49 -7.32
C ASP A 97 18.69 -23.09 -8.43
N ASP A 98 18.21 -22.85 -9.65
CA ASP A 98 19.06 -22.48 -10.78
C ASP A 98 19.54 -21.02 -10.67
N HIS A 99 20.53 -20.65 -11.47
CA HIS A 99 21.01 -19.25 -11.52
C HIS A 99 20.24 -18.40 -12.53
N SER A 100 19.58 -19.01 -13.53
CA SER A 100 18.88 -18.31 -14.61
C SER A 100 17.55 -19.02 -14.95
N ILE A 101 16.62 -18.26 -15.56
CA ILE A 101 15.33 -18.81 -15.99
C ILE A 101 15.45 -19.20 -17.46
N ASN A 102 15.39 -20.50 -17.75
CA ASN A 102 15.30 -20.97 -19.12
C ASN A 102 13.84 -20.94 -19.60
N TYR A 103 13.44 -19.85 -20.27
CA TYR A 103 12.08 -19.65 -20.75
C TYR A 103 11.63 -20.60 -21.87
N ASP A 104 12.54 -21.29 -22.56
CA ASP A 104 12.18 -22.26 -23.60
C ASP A 104 11.39 -23.44 -23.01
N ASN A 105 11.73 -23.86 -21.79
CA ASN A 105 11.08 -24.96 -21.07
C ASN A 105 9.71 -24.60 -20.47
N TYR A 106 9.31 -23.33 -20.55
CA TYR A 106 8.05 -22.83 -20.01
C TYR A 106 7.02 -22.60 -21.11
N THR A 107 5.79 -23.08 -20.87
CA THR A 107 4.61 -22.67 -21.63
C THR A 107 3.94 -21.48 -20.93
N TYR A 108 3.13 -20.72 -21.67
CA TYR A 108 2.31 -19.66 -21.04
C TYR A 108 1.45 -20.19 -19.90
N GLY A 109 0.90 -21.40 -20.03
CA GLY A 109 0.16 -22.06 -18.95
C GLY A 109 0.98 -22.22 -17.67
N LYS A 110 2.25 -22.66 -17.78
CA LYS A 110 3.15 -22.77 -16.62
C LYS A 110 3.49 -21.40 -16.02
N LEU A 111 3.76 -20.39 -16.85
CA LEU A 111 4.04 -19.03 -16.40
C LEU A 111 2.85 -18.41 -15.65
N ILE A 112 1.64 -18.58 -16.20
CA ILE A 112 0.40 -18.12 -15.58
C ILE A 112 0.17 -18.86 -14.26
N SER A 113 0.39 -20.17 -14.23
CA SER A 113 0.26 -20.97 -13.02
C SER A 113 1.21 -20.46 -11.93
N ALA A 114 2.47 -20.19 -12.26
CA ALA A 114 3.43 -19.58 -11.34
C ALA A 114 2.95 -18.21 -10.81
N CYS A 115 2.41 -17.36 -11.68
CA CYS A 115 1.81 -16.09 -11.26
C CYS A 115 0.63 -16.30 -10.30
N VAL A 116 -0.27 -17.23 -10.59
CA VAL A 116 -1.44 -17.50 -9.74
C VAL A 116 -1.01 -18.04 -8.38
N GLN A 117 -0.08 -18.99 -8.35
CA GLN A 117 0.45 -19.56 -7.10
C GLN A 117 1.12 -18.50 -6.22
N GLU A 118 2.01 -17.69 -6.80
CA GLU A 118 2.65 -16.60 -6.05
C GLU A 118 1.66 -15.51 -5.64
N GLY A 119 0.63 -15.25 -6.44
CA GLY A 119 -0.44 -14.32 -6.11
C GLY A 119 -1.25 -14.78 -4.89
N LEU A 120 -1.61 -16.06 -4.84
CA LEU A 120 -2.32 -16.67 -3.71
C LEU A 120 -1.46 -16.68 -2.44
N SER A 121 -0.19 -17.09 -2.58
CA SER A 121 0.79 -17.09 -1.49
C SER A 121 0.96 -15.68 -0.89
N LEU A 122 1.13 -14.66 -1.73
CA LEU A 122 1.24 -13.27 -1.30
C LEU A 122 -0.04 -12.79 -0.60
N CYS A 123 -1.22 -13.15 -1.11
CA CYS A 123 -2.49 -12.81 -0.47
C CYS A 123 -2.58 -13.39 0.95
N ASN A 124 -2.17 -14.65 1.12
CA ASN A 124 -2.16 -15.32 2.42
C ASN A 124 -1.18 -14.68 3.39
N GLU A 125 0.03 -14.33 2.94
CA GLU A 125 1.02 -13.62 3.75
C GLU A 125 0.52 -12.25 4.21
N ILE A 126 -0.12 -11.48 3.31
CA ILE A 126 -0.69 -10.17 3.66
C ILE A 126 -1.79 -10.33 4.71
N LYS A 127 -2.71 -11.29 4.53
CA LYS A 127 -3.78 -11.58 5.49
C LYS A 127 -3.24 -11.99 6.86
N LEU A 128 -2.25 -12.89 6.90
CA LEU A 128 -1.61 -13.33 8.14
C LEU A 128 -0.90 -12.17 8.83
N ASN A 129 -0.13 -11.37 8.09
CA ASN A 129 0.56 -10.20 8.63
C ASN A 129 -0.43 -9.17 9.21
N GLN A 130 -1.59 -8.99 8.58
CA GLN A 130 -2.65 -8.13 9.12
C GLN A 130 -3.25 -8.69 10.42
N GLN A 131 -3.45 -10.01 10.52
CA GLN A 131 -3.90 -10.66 11.75
C GLN A 131 -2.88 -10.49 12.89
N ILE A 132 -1.59 -10.73 12.62
CA ILE A 132 -0.50 -10.55 13.60
C ILE A 132 -0.44 -9.09 14.08
N LYS A 133 -0.54 -8.12 13.16
CA LYS A 133 -0.56 -6.69 13.51
C LYS A 133 -1.75 -6.35 14.41
N ARG A 134 -2.94 -6.89 14.12
CA ARG A 134 -4.14 -6.70 14.97
C ARG A 134 -3.94 -7.31 16.36
N HIS A 135 -3.43 -8.54 16.46
CA HIS A 135 -3.18 -9.19 17.75
C HIS A 135 -2.21 -8.38 18.62
N ARG A 136 -1.10 -7.92 18.04
CA ARG A 136 -0.11 -7.07 18.75
C ARG A 136 -0.70 -5.75 19.27
N LEU A 137 -1.66 -5.15 18.55
CA LEU A 137 -2.35 -3.94 19.00
C LEU A 137 -3.30 -4.24 20.16
N THR A 138 -4.01 -5.37 20.12
CA THR A 138 -4.89 -5.80 21.22
C THR A 138 -4.11 -6.13 22.48
N GLU A 139 -2.98 -6.83 22.38
CA GLU A 139 -2.09 -7.14 23.52
C GLU A 139 -1.49 -5.89 24.18
N ARG A 140 -1.20 -4.85 23.39
CA ARG A 140 -0.73 -3.58 23.94
C ARG A 140 -1.84 -2.86 24.71
N LYS A 141 -3.06 -2.83 24.16
CA LYS A 141 -4.21 -2.22 24.82
C LYS A 141 -4.59 -2.95 26.12
N SER A 142 -4.57 -4.28 26.15
CA SER A 142 -4.87 -5.03 27.38
C SER A 142 -3.82 -4.83 28.48
N LYS A 143 -2.53 -4.76 28.12
CA LYS A 143 -1.45 -4.41 29.06
C LYS A 143 -1.61 -2.98 29.60
N ASP A 144 -1.99 -2.02 28.75
CA ASP A 144 -2.24 -0.64 29.18
C ASP A 144 -3.49 -0.52 30.08
N GLU A 145 -4.54 -1.29 29.83
CA GLU A 145 -5.73 -1.36 30.70
C GLU A 145 -5.40 -1.97 32.07
N GLU A 146 -4.60 -3.05 32.13
CA GLU A 146 -4.18 -3.66 33.40
C GLU A 146 -3.32 -2.69 34.25
N VAL A 147 -2.42 -1.93 33.61
CA VAL A 147 -1.62 -0.88 34.27
C VAL A 147 -2.49 0.31 34.71
N SER A 148 -3.48 0.69 33.90
CA SER A 148 -4.43 1.76 34.23
C SER A 148 -5.33 1.41 35.42
N HIS A 149 -5.79 0.15 35.51
CA HIS A 149 -6.56 -0.34 36.66
C HIS A 149 -5.73 -0.42 37.95
N LYS A 150 -4.42 -0.76 37.86
CA LYS A 150 -3.50 -0.73 39.02
C LYS A 150 -3.19 0.71 39.47
N LYS A 151 -2.95 1.66 38.54
CA LYS A 151 -2.71 3.08 38.87
C LYS A 151 -3.94 3.79 39.46
N LYS A 152 -5.15 3.50 38.96
CA LYS A 152 -6.40 4.08 39.50
C LYS A 152 -6.67 3.66 40.95
N LYS A 153 -6.31 2.44 41.36
CA LYS A 153 -6.47 1.97 42.76
C LYS A 153 -5.50 2.66 43.74
N SER A 154 -4.25 2.93 43.34
CA SER A 154 -3.28 3.67 44.16
C SER A 154 -3.70 5.14 44.33
N SER A 155 -4.05 5.81 43.23
CA SER A 155 -4.44 7.23 43.25
C SER A 155 -5.67 7.51 44.13
N LYS A 156 -6.63 6.58 44.19
CA LYS A 156 -7.83 6.72 45.04
C LYS A 156 -7.50 6.62 46.54
N LYS A 157 -6.54 5.76 46.95
CA LYS A 157 -6.07 5.67 48.34
C LYS A 157 -5.30 6.93 48.76
N ASP A 158 -4.46 7.46 47.87
CA ASP A 158 -3.66 8.65 48.15
C ASP A 158 -4.53 9.92 48.22
N TYR A 159 -5.57 10.02 47.39
CA TYR A 159 -6.55 11.11 47.43
C TYR A 159 -7.36 11.12 48.74
N GLU A 160 -7.84 9.97 49.19
CA GLU A 160 -8.55 9.87 50.48
C GLU A 160 -7.65 10.21 51.67
N LYS A 161 -6.37 9.80 51.63
CA LYS A 161 -5.38 10.15 52.65
C LYS A 161 -5.10 11.65 52.69
N TRP A 162 -4.99 12.31 51.53
CA TRP A 162 -4.83 13.77 51.44
C TRP A 162 -6.07 14.51 51.93
N LYS A 163 -7.27 14.02 51.57
CA LYS A 163 -8.56 14.61 51.98
C LYS A 163 -8.74 14.58 53.49
N LYS A 164 -8.42 13.44 54.14
CA LYS A 164 -8.43 13.33 55.63
C LYS A 164 -7.44 14.32 56.27
N LYS A 165 -6.21 14.40 55.77
CA LYS A 165 -5.19 15.33 56.27
C LYS A 165 -5.60 16.80 56.14
N LYS A 166 -6.35 17.14 55.08
CA LYS A 166 -6.86 18.51 54.84
C LYS A 166 -8.01 18.88 55.78
N ILE A 167 -8.89 17.92 56.10
CA ILE A 167 -9.98 18.12 57.06
C ILE A 167 -9.42 18.28 58.48
N GLU A 168 -8.48 17.41 58.87
CA GLU A 168 -7.80 17.47 60.17
C GLU A 168 -7.06 18.81 60.37
N LYS A 169 -6.38 19.31 59.33
CA LYS A 169 -5.71 20.63 59.36
C LYS A 169 -6.69 21.81 59.43
N LYS A 170 -7.92 21.65 58.92
CA LYS A 170 -8.98 22.67 59.07
C LYS A 170 -9.58 22.66 60.46
N LEU A 171 -9.76 21.49 61.07
CA LEU A 171 -10.27 21.35 62.44
C LEU A 171 -9.29 21.96 63.44
N ARG A 172 -7.98 21.64 63.34
CA ARG A 172 -6.94 22.27 64.18
C ARG A 172 -6.91 23.79 64.09
N ARG A 173 -7.06 24.35 62.88
CA ARG A 173 -7.11 25.82 62.67
C ARG A 173 -8.39 26.47 63.20
N ALA A 174 -9.48 25.71 63.31
CA ALA A 174 -10.73 26.19 63.89
C ALA A 174 -10.68 26.17 65.43
N GLU A 175 -9.95 25.21 66.02
CA GLU A 175 -9.64 25.17 67.45
C GLU A 175 -8.65 26.28 67.85
N GLU A 176 -7.63 26.54 67.01
CA GLU A 176 -6.64 27.62 67.21
C GLU A 176 -7.20 29.03 66.93
N GLY A 177 -8.40 29.14 66.34
CA GLY A 177 -8.99 30.39 65.85
C GLY A 177 -9.93 31.13 66.81
N ARG A 178 -10.05 30.70 68.07
CA ARG A 178 -10.78 31.45 69.12
C ARG A 178 -9.81 32.28 69.97
N GLY A 179 -9.03 33.14 69.32
CA GLY A 179 -8.03 33.98 69.98
C GLY A 179 -7.75 35.25 69.18
N ASP A 180 -8.51 36.28 69.56
CA ASP A 180 -8.33 37.73 69.37
C ASP A 180 -7.86 38.32 68.02
N SER A 181 -8.63 39.32 67.64
CA SER A 181 -8.44 40.25 66.56
C SER A 181 -7.17 41.11 66.72
N SER A 182 -6.71 41.65 65.59
CA SER A 182 -5.77 42.77 65.46
C SER A 182 -4.28 42.41 65.28
N LYS A 183 -3.70 43.03 64.23
CA LYS A 183 -2.27 43.16 63.87
C LYS A 183 -1.62 42.01 63.09
N ARG A 184 -1.62 42.11 61.75
CA ARG A 184 -0.38 42.27 60.96
C ARG A 184 -0.65 42.44 59.46
N LYS A 185 -0.40 43.66 58.98
CA LYS A 185 -0.13 43.99 57.58
C LYS A 185 1.37 43.82 57.30
N LYS A 186 1.70 43.46 56.04
CA LYS A 186 2.92 43.72 55.24
C LYS A 186 3.98 42.60 55.03
N LYS A 187 4.33 42.50 53.72
CA LYS A 187 5.54 41.98 53.04
C LYS A 187 5.66 40.44 53.01
N TYR A 188 5.88 39.79 51.86
CA TYR A 188 6.92 40.04 50.87
C TYR A 188 6.49 39.55 49.47
N ARG A 189 6.59 40.41 48.46
CA ARG A 189 6.79 40.02 47.05
C ARG A 189 8.29 39.78 46.89
N GLN A 190 8.70 38.66 46.29
CA GLN A 190 9.84 38.56 45.34
C GLN A 190 10.18 37.09 45.07
N ASN A 191 9.92 36.62 43.85
CA ASN A 191 10.96 36.15 42.92
C ASN A 191 10.31 35.38 41.76
N PHE A 192 10.16 36.06 40.62
CA PHE A 192 10.10 35.38 39.34
C PHE A 192 10.83 36.27 38.32
N ASN A 193 11.98 35.81 37.84
CA ASN A 193 12.67 36.40 36.71
C ASN A 193 13.26 35.29 35.85
N LYS A 194 13.19 35.54 34.54
CA LYS A 194 13.67 34.81 33.35
C LYS A 194 12.63 33.85 32.73
N SER A 195 12.31 33.89 31.44
CA SER A 195 12.58 34.83 30.33
C SER A 195 11.89 34.21 29.12
N ASP A 196 10.75 34.72 28.68
CA ASP A 196 10.22 34.47 27.34
C ASP A 196 9.71 35.81 26.78
N THR A 197 10.41 36.30 25.76
CA THR A 197 10.15 37.58 25.10
C THR A 197 9.25 37.37 23.89
N CYS A 198 8.22 38.20 23.71
CA CYS A 198 7.37 38.14 22.53
C CYS A 198 8.11 38.65 21.28
N HIS A 199 8.30 37.79 20.28
CA HIS A 199 9.07 38.07 19.06
C HIS A 199 8.47 39.15 18.12
N LYS A 200 7.35 39.78 18.47
CA LYS A 200 6.78 40.92 17.73
C LYS A 200 7.03 42.30 18.38
N CYS A 201 7.36 42.37 19.67
CA CYS A 201 7.49 43.66 20.38
C CYS A 201 8.58 43.71 21.47
N GLY A 202 9.33 42.62 21.70
CA GLY A 202 10.53 42.63 22.54
C GLY A 202 10.31 42.88 24.03
N ARG A 203 9.08 42.78 24.55
CA ARG A 203 8.76 42.92 25.99
C ARG A 203 8.27 41.59 26.60
N TYR A 204 8.53 41.39 27.89
CA TYR A 204 8.15 40.19 28.65
C TYR A 204 6.69 40.28 29.14
N GLY A 205 5.95 39.15 29.11
CA GLY A 205 4.73 38.99 29.93
C GLY A 205 3.35 39.05 29.25
N HIS A 206 3.24 38.90 27.92
CA HIS A 206 1.92 38.88 27.25
C HIS A 206 1.72 37.61 26.40
N TYR A 207 0.70 36.81 26.73
CA TYR A 207 0.12 35.81 25.83
C TYR A 207 -1.32 36.24 25.52
N VAL A 208 -1.60 36.53 24.24
CA VAL A 208 -2.94 36.96 23.79
C VAL A 208 -3.81 35.72 23.58
N GLN A 209 -4.93 35.69 24.29
CA GLN A 209 -5.96 34.67 24.20
C GLN A 209 -6.88 34.96 23.00
N SER A 210 -6.76 34.21 21.90
CA SER A 210 -7.65 34.36 20.74
C SER A 210 -8.97 33.60 20.96
N GLN A 211 -10.01 34.34 21.37
CA GLN A 211 -11.41 33.96 21.20
C GLN A 211 -11.83 34.27 19.77
N GLY A 212 -12.50 33.32 19.11
CA GLY A 212 -13.02 33.50 17.75
C GLY A 212 -14.20 34.46 17.67
N LYS A 213 -14.54 34.87 16.44
CA LYS A 213 -15.90 35.20 16.01
C LYS A 213 -15.96 35.40 14.48
N ASN A 214 -16.90 34.66 13.89
CA ASN A 214 -17.90 35.05 12.91
C ASN A 214 -17.50 35.49 11.49
N LYS A 215 -18.02 34.69 10.55
CA LYS A 215 -18.37 35.03 9.17
C LYS A 215 -19.66 35.86 9.15
N GLU A 216 -19.66 36.93 8.35
CA GLU A 216 -20.74 37.59 7.59
C GLU A 216 -20.11 38.94 7.16
N SER A 217 -20.15 39.40 5.90
CA SER A 217 -21.07 39.17 4.78
C SER A 217 -20.33 39.30 3.45
#